data_AF-A0A545SM40-F1
#
_entry.id   AF-A0A545SM40-F1
#
_cell.length_a   1.000
_cell.length_b   1.000
_cell.length_c   1.000
_cell.angle_alpha   90.00
_cell.angle_beta   90.00
_cell.angle_gamma   90.00
#
_symmetry.space_group_name_H-M   'P 1'
#
loop_
_entity.id
_entity.type
_entity.pdbx_description
1 polymer ?
#
loop_
_entity_poly.entity_id
_entity_poly.type
_entity_poly.pdbx_seq_one_letter_code
_entity_poly.pdbx_strand_id
1 'polypeptide(L)'
;MSHVDALLSLLDDERRLILDGDLLALPKLGLAKEQALSELRHHTPSQSQLVRIQTVLARNQRLLSAAANGIRAAQNRIDAIRNPDRSVKTYTRAGAAQTIAPTPSSFEKRA
;
A
#
# COMPACT_ATOMS: atom_id res chain seq x y z
N MET A 1 8.28 15.82 -28.95
CA MET A 1 8.66 14.86 -27.90
C MET A 1 8.29 13.47 -28.39
N SER A 2 9.14 12.45 -28.20
CA SER A 2 8.80 11.07 -28.59
C SER A 2 7.68 10.55 -27.69
N HIS A 3 6.73 9.77 -28.24
CA HIS A 3 5.67 9.11 -27.46
C HIS A 3 6.25 8.23 -26.33
N VAL A 4 7.46 7.69 -26.54
CA VAL A 4 8.22 6.96 -25.53
C VAL A 4 8.63 7.86 -24.37
N ASP A 5 9.09 9.08 -24.64
CA ASP A 5 9.52 10.01 -23.59
C ASP A 5 8.32 10.49 -22.75
N ALA A 6 7.16 10.66 -23.39
CA ALA A 6 5.91 10.97 -22.69
C ALA A 6 5.51 9.84 -21.72
N LEU A 7 5.55 8.58 -22.17
CA LEU A 7 5.29 7.43 -21.30
C LEU A 7 6.31 7.33 -20.15
N LEU A 8 7.59 7.57 -20.41
CA LEU A 8 8.61 7.57 -19.37
C LEU A 8 8.39 8.67 -18.33
N SER A 9 7.95 9.85 -18.75
CA SER A 9 7.58 10.94 -17.82
C SER A 9 6.42 10.53 -16.91
N LEU A 10 5.37 9.90 -17.47
CA LEU A 10 4.24 9.40 -16.68
C LEU A 10 4.68 8.36 -15.65
N LEU A 11 5.63 7.49 -16.00
CA LEU A 11 6.18 6.51 -15.06
C LEU A 11 7.05 7.16 -13.98
N ASP A 12 7.77 8.24 -14.29
CA ASP A 12 8.52 8.99 -13.27
C ASP A 12 7.59 9.77 -12.32
N ASP A 13 6.47 10.28 -12.81
CA ASP A 13 5.46 10.95 -11.97
C ASP A 13 4.73 9.93 -11.08
N GLU A 14 4.41 8.74 -11.58
CA GLU A 14 3.92 7.63 -10.75
C GLU A 14 4.89 7.31 -9.61
N ARG A 15 6.19 7.26 -9.90
CA ARG A 15 7.21 7.03 -8.86
C ARG A 15 7.18 8.11 -7.79
N ARG A 16 7.08 9.39 -8.18
CA ARG A 16 7.02 10.51 -7.23
C ARG A 16 5.82 10.36 -6.31
N LEU A 17 4.63 10.14 -6.86
CA LEU A 17 3.42 10.00 -6.05
C LEU A 17 3.46 8.80 -5.09
N ILE A 18 4.03 7.67 -5.51
CA ILE A 18 4.19 6.52 -4.60
C ILE A 18 5.12 6.86 -3.44
N LEU A 19 6.20 7.60 -3.70
CA LEU A 19 7.17 8.00 -2.68
C LEU A 19 6.62 9.09 -1.76
N ASP A 20 5.84 10.01 -2.30
CA ASP A 20 5.17 11.09 -1.55
C ASP A 20 3.95 10.58 -0.76
N GLY A 21 3.50 9.35 -1.06
CA GLY A 21 2.36 8.71 -0.39
C GLY A 21 0.99 9.19 -0.89
N ASP A 22 0.94 9.98 -1.98
CA ASP A 22 -0.31 10.40 -2.62
C ASP A 22 -0.84 9.28 -3.54
N LEU A 23 -1.39 8.26 -2.90
CA LEU A 23 -1.96 7.10 -3.58
C LEU A 23 -3.33 7.38 -4.20
N LEU A 24 -3.97 8.49 -3.84
CA LEU A 24 -5.28 8.90 -4.38
C LEU A 24 -5.17 9.43 -5.81
N ALA A 25 -4.00 9.93 -6.21
CA ALA A 25 -3.73 10.38 -7.56
C ALA A 25 -3.41 9.23 -8.54
N LEU A 26 -3.07 8.03 -8.05
CA LEU A 26 -2.67 6.88 -8.89
C LEU A 26 -3.72 6.42 -9.93
N PRO A 27 -5.03 6.39 -9.65
CA PRO A 27 -6.03 5.99 -10.64
C PRO A 27 -6.04 6.89 -11.88
N LYS A 28 -5.83 8.20 -11.70
CA LYS A 28 -5.76 9.15 -12.82
C LYS A 28 -4.56 8.87 -13.73
N LEU A 29 -3.42 8.51 -13.13
CA LEU A 29 -2.24 8.07 -13.86
C LEU A 29 -2.44 6.74 -14.58
N GLY A 30 -3.26 5.84 -14.04
CA GLY A 30 -3.66 4.60 -14.73
C GLY A 30 -4.29 4.90 -16.08
N LEU A 31 -5.29 5.80 -16.11
CA LEU A 31 -5.97 6.20 -17.35
C LEU A 31 -5.02 6.87 -18.34
N ALA A 32 -4.14 7.76 -17.87
CA ALA A 32 -3.15 8.41 -18.72
C ALA A 32 -2.16 7.39 -19.34
N LYS A 33 -1.76 6.36 -18.58
CA LYS A 33 -0.90 5.28 -19.08
C LYS A 33 -1.60 4.43 -20.14
N GLU A 34 -2.88 4.12 -19.97
CA GLU A 34 -3.66 3.37 -20.97
C GLU A 34 -3.74 4.13 -22.29
N GLN A 35 -3.98 5.44 -22.24
CA GLN A 35 -3.99 6.31 -23.41
C GLN A 35 -2.61 6.32 -24.09
N ALA A 36 -1.54 6.57 -23.33
CA ALA A 36 -0.18 6.60 -23.86
C ALA A 36 0.25 5.25 -24.47
N LEU A 37 -0.14 4.13 -23.85
CA LEU A 37 0.07 2.79 -24.41
C LEU A 37 -0.68 2.59 -25.72
N SER A 38 -1.91 3.12 -25.82
CA SER A 38 -2.68 3.05 -27.06
C SER A 38 -2.02 3.83 -28.19
N GLU A 39 -1.53 5.04 -27.91
CA GLU A 39 -0.78 5.85 -28.88
C GLU A 39 0.55 5.19 -29.29
N LEU A 40 1.22 4.53 -28.33
CA LEU A 40 2.46 3.79 -28.58
C LEU A 40 2.24 2.57 -29.47
N ARG A 41 1.05 1.93 -29.46
CA ARG A 41 0.76 0.82 -30.40
C ARG A 41 0.77 1.24 -31.85
N HIS A 42 0.53 2.52 -32.14
CA HIS A 42 0.57 3.07 -33.49
C HIS A 42 1.99 3.43 -33.97
N HIS A 43 2.98 3.36 -33.08
CA HIS A 43 4.37 3.72 -33.35
C HIS A 43 5.28 2.58 -32.90
N THR A 44 5.94 1.87 -33.83
CA THR A 44 6.84 0.77 -33.46
C THR A 44 8.04 1.31 -32.66
N PRO A 45 8.12 1.09 -31.34
CA PRO A 45 9.25 1.55 -30.56
C PRO A 45 10.48 0.70 -30.87
N SER A 46 11.67 1.27 -30.75
CA SER A 46 12.90 0.50 -30.90
C SER A 46 13.07 -0.48 -29.72
N GLN A 47 13.88 -1.52 -29.93
CA GLN A 47 14.17 -2.48 -28.88
C GLN A 47 14.83 -1.84 -27.65
N SER A 48 15.70 -0.84 -27.84
CA SER A 48 16.31 -0.10 -26.73
C SER A 48 15.28 0.71 -25.93
N GLN A 49 14.28 1.28 -26.60
CA GLN A 49 13.17 1.99 -25.95
C GLN A 49 12.29 1.04 -25.13
N LEU A 50 11.98 -0.14 -25.67
CA LEU A 50 11.21 -1.17 -24.96
C LEU A 50 11.91 -1.65 -23.68
N VAL A 51 13.23 -1.94 -23.76
CA VAL A 51 14.02 -2.33 -22.59
C VAL A 51 14.00 -1.24 -21.51
N ARG A 52 14.10 0.03 -21.92
CA ARG A 52 14.04 1.18 -21.00
C ARG A 52 12.67 1.29 -20.33
N ILE A 53 11.58 1.18 -21.08
CA ILE A 53 10.21 1.17 -20.53
C ILE A 53 10.04 0.02 -19.55
N GLN A 54 10.44 -1.20 -19.92
CA GLN A 54 10.31 -2.39 -19.07
C GLN A 54 11.07 -2.22 -17.74
N THR A 55 12.27 -1.64 -17.79
CA THR A 55 13.09 -1.41 -16.59
C THR A 55 12.41 -0.45 -15.62
N VAL A 56 11.87 0.67 -16.13
CA VAL A 56 11.16 1.66 -15.30
C VAL A 56 9.85 1.07 -14.76
N LEU A 57 9.11 0.34 -15.58
CA LEU A 57 7.86 -0.31 -15.19
C LEU A 57 8.08 -1.32 -14.06
N ALA A 58 9.09 -2.19 -14.18
CA ALA A 58 9.43 -3.18 -13.17
C ALA A 58 9.81 -2.54 -11.83
N ARG A 59 10.52 -1.40 -11.87
CA ARG A 59 10.84 -0.62 -10.67
C ARG A 59 9.57 -0.09 -9.99
N ASN A 60 8.66 0.52 -10.74
CA ASN A 60 7.41 1.05 -10.19
C ASN A 60 6.51 -0.06 -9.62
N GLN A 61 6.44 -1.21 -10.28
CA GLN A 61 5.68 -2.36 -9.79
C GLN A 61 6.19 -2.87 -8.44
N ARG A 62 7.51 -2.87 -8.23
CA ARG A 62 8.12 -3.18 -6.93
C ARG A 62 7.76 -2.15 -5.86
N LEU A 63 7.78 -0.85 -6.21
CA LEU A 63 7.40 0.22 -5.28
C LEU A 63 5.92 0.14 -4.89
N LEU A 64 5.01 -0.08 -5.83
CA LEU A 64 3.58 -0.26 -5.56
C LEU A 64 3.34 -1.47 -4.64
N SER A 65 4.04 -2.57 -4.88
CA SER A 65 3.92 -3.77 -4.05
C SER A 65 4.41 -3.51 -2.62
N ALA A 66 5.53 -2.80 -2.47
CA ALA A 66 6.06 -2.40 -1.18
C ALA A 66 5.10 -1.44 -0.44
N ALA A 67 4.56 -0.44 -1.13
CA ALA A 67 3.58 0.49 -0.58
C ALA A 67 2.31 -0.23 -0.11
N ALA A 68 1.75 -1.14 -0.92
CA ALA A 68 0.59 -1.94 -0.56
C ALA A 68 0.85 -2.81 0.68
N ASN A 69 2.03 -3.42 0.78
CA ASN A 69 2.43 -4.19 1.96
C ASN A 69 2.54 -3.30 3.21
N GLY A 70 3.12 -2.10 3.07
CA GLY A 70 3.21 -1.11 4.14
C GLY A 70 1.84 -0.68 4.67
N ILE A 71 0.88 -0.40 3.78
CA ILE A 71 -0.48 -0.03 4.16
C ILE A 71 -1.16 -1.17 4.93
N ARG A 72 -1.06 -2.41 4.45
CA ARG A 72 -1.62 -3.58 5.17
C ARG A 72 -0.99 -3.74 6.56
N ALA A 73 0.32 -3.55 6.67
CA ALA A 73 1.01 -3.61 7.96
C ALA A 73 0.52 -2.51 8.92
N ALA A 74 0.31 -1.29 8.42
CA ALA A 74 -0.26 -0.19 9.20
C ALA A 74 -1.70 -0.48 9.63
N GLN A 75 -2.54 -1.00 8.74
CA GLN A 75 -3.91 -1.44 9.07
C GLN A 75 -3.91 -2.50 10.18
N ASN A 76 -3.11 -3.56 10.03
CA ASN A 76 -2.96 -4.60 11.05
C ASN A 76 -2.51 -4.02 12.41
N ARG A 77 -1.63 -3.02 12.39
CA ARG A 77 -1.15 -2.35 13.61
C ARG A 77 -2.26 -1.53 14.27
N ILE A 78 -3.05 -0.80 13.49
CA ILE A 78 -4.20 -0.03 13.98
C ILE A 78 -5.25 -0.97 14.58
N ASP A 79 -5.55 -2.09 13.90
CA ASP A 79 -6.52 -3.07 14.37
C ASP A 79 -6.08 -3.73 15.69
N ALA A 80 -4.79 -4.06 15.81
CA ALA A 80 -4.21 -4.57 17.06
C ALA A 80 -4.27 -3.57 18.23
N ILE A 81 -4.23 -2.27 17.94
CA ILE A 81 -4.40 -1.21 18.95
C ILE A 81 -5.87 -1.04 19.31
N ARG A 82 -6.77 -1.09 18.32
CA ARG A 82 -8.22 -0.89 18.52
C ARG A 82 -8.91 -2.05 19.22
N ASN A 83 -8.43 -3.28 19.01
CA ASN A 83 -8.98 -4.50 19.60
C ASN A 83 -7.97 -5.13 20.57
N PRO A 84 -7.81 -4.59 21.79
CA PRO A 84 -6.93 -5.15 22.81
C PRO A 84 -7.49 -6.45 23.45
N ASP A 85 -8.58 -7.03 22.91
CA ASP A 85 -9.23 -8.27 23.38
C ASP A 85 -8.33 -9.52 23.38
N ARG A 86 -7.05 -9.36 23.06
CA ARG A 86 -6.02 -10.31 23.46
C ARG A 86 -5.81 -10.20 24.96
N SER A 87 -6.72 -10.83 25.69
CA SER A 87 -6.62 -11.15 27.11
C SER A 87 -5.15 -11.31 27.52
N VAL A 88 -4.63 -10.34 28.26
CA VAL A 88 -3.22 -10.35 28.65
C VAL A 88 -3.03 -11.52 29.58
N LYS A 89 -2.28 -12.54 29.13
CA LYS A 89 -1.84 -13.64 29.99
C LYS A 89 -0.75 -13.09 30.90
N THR A 90 -1.15 -12.65 32.08
CA THR A 90 -0.22 -12.20 33.11
C THR A 90 0.18 -13.43 33.93
N TYR A 91 1.48 -13.60 34.15
CA TYR A 91 1.96 -14.62 35.08
C TYR A 91 1.92 -14.04 36.49
N THR A 92 1.22 -14.73 37.40
CA THR A 92 1.24 -14.39 38.82
C THR A 92 2.64 -14.62 39.40
N ARG A 93 2.92 -14.03 40.57
CA ARG A 93 4.19 -14.23 41.29
C ARG A 93 4.50 -15.71 41.61
N ALA A 94 3.50 -16.58 41.56
CA ALA A 94 3.60 -18.03 41.75
C ALA A 94 3.72 -18.83 40.42
N GLY A 95 3.84 -18.18 39.26
CA GLY A 95 4.02 -18.83 37.96
C GLY A 95 2.73 -19.34 37.30
N ALA A 96 1.56 -19.14 37.92
CA ALA A 96 0.27 -19.51 37.31
C ALA A 96 -0.16 -18.45 36.27
N ALA A 97 -0.61 -18.92 35.10
CA ALA A 97 -1.14 -18.06 34.03
C ALA A 97 -2.52 -17.53 34.43
N GLN A 98 -2.67 -16.21 34.53
CA GLN A 98 -3.93 -15.53 34.79
C GLN A 98 -4.33 -14.73 33.55
N THR A 99 -5.53 -14.98 33.06
CA THR A 99 -6.11 -14.28 31.92
C THR A 99 -6.90 -13.09 32.44
N ILE A 100 -6.40 -11.87 32.26
CA ILE A 100 -7.15 -10.66 32.60
C ILE A 100 -8.05 -10.34 31.41
N ALA A 101 -9.33 -10.70 31.52
CA ALA A 101 -10.37 -10.24 30.61
C ALA A 101 -11.02 -8.96 31.19
N PRO A 102 -11.44 -7.98 30.37
CA PRO A 102 -12.24 -6.88 30.86
C PRO A 102 -13.57 -7.41 31.40
N THR A 103 -13.83 -7.23 32.69
CA THR A 103 -15.08 -7.64 33.32
C THR A 103 -16.23 -6.80 32.74
N PRO A 104 -17.34 -7.39 32.25
CA PRO A 104 -18.52 -6.60 31.90
C PRO A 104 -19.03 -5.91 33.18
N SER A 105 -19.14 -4.58 33.14
CA SER A 105 -19.68 -3.77 34.22
C SER A 105 -21.17 -4.05 34.39
N SER A 106 -21.52 -5.05 35.19
CA SER A 106 -22.88 -5.20 35.72
C SER A 106 -23.11 -4.16 36.81
N PHE A 107 -23.26 -2.90 36.41
CA PHE A 107 -23.90 -1.90 37.26
C PHE A 107 -25.42 -2.16 37.22
N GLU A 108 -25.89 -3.02 38.13
CA GLU A 108 -27.28 -2.99 38.55
C GLU A 108 -27.52 -1.64 39.24
N LYS A 109 -28.32 -0.76 38.62
CA LYS A 109 -28.96 0.35 39.32
C LYS A 109 -29.89 -0.25 40.37
N ARG A 110 -29.49 -0.18 41.65
CA ARG A 110 -30.40 -0.40 42.77
C ARG A 110 -30.74 0.95 43.41
N ALA A 111 -32.06 1.20 43.46
CA ALA A 111 -32.81 2.18 44.24
C ALA A 111 -32.44 3.67 44.10
#